data_AF-A0A839W7E2-F1
#
_entry.id   AF-A0A839W7E2-F1
#
_cell.length_a   1.000
_cell.length_b   1.000
_cell.length_c   1.000
_cell.angle_alpha   90.00
_cell.angle_beta   90.00
_cell.angle_gamma   90.00
#
_symmetry.space_group_name_H-M   'P 1'
#
loop_
_entity.id
_entity.type
_entity.pdbx_description
1 polymer ?
#
loop_
_entity_poly.entity_id
_entity_poly.type
_entity_poly.pdbx_seq_one_letter_code
_entity_poly.pdbx_strand_id
1 'polypeptide(L)'
;MRPLALTLVLPCALLLSACATDSTTAFKDIGTRSGPCVEGGPDSVAQKFYDYRIANPAVGTRNLGALRPYLSDDLYAELQKASTDSANSAFLRSDIYSSRTTAPSQASVSSASTIPNTDARNIPLRVALNQGSERWQDEVLMIREGQCWAVDDVRYLGGSVHAPAGTLRQSVENDLRS
;
A
#
# COMPACT_ATOMS: atom_id res chain seq x y z
N MET A 1 29.26 2.21 79.38
CA MET A 1 29.64 2.74 78.05
C MET A 1 29.02 1.80 77.00
N ARG A 2 28.14 2.33 76.15
CA ARG A 2 27.51 1.63 75.02
C ARG A 2 28.50 1.52 73.84
N PRO A 3 28.35 0.49 73.02
CA PRO A 3 28.33 0.70 71.56
C PRO A 3 27.05 0.10 70.98
N LEU A 4 26.11 0.95 70.54
CA LEU A 4 25.95 1.41 69.17
C LEU A 4 25.59 0.26 68.21
N ALA A 5 24.33 -0.16 68.27
CA ALA A 5 23.72 -0.98 67.24
C ALA A 5 23.48 -0.10 66.01
N LEU A 6 24.26 -0.29 64.94
CA LEU A 6 23.93 0.22 63.61
C LEU A 6 23.05 -0.82 62.90
N THR A 7 21.76 -0.56 62.86
CA THR A 7 20.82 -1.23 61.95
C THR A 7 20.95 -0.61 60.56
N LEU A 8 21.58 -1.33 59.63
CA LEU A 8 21.63 -0.97 58.21
C LEU A 8 20.39 -1.55 57.52
N VAL A 9 19.39 -0.70 57.25
CA VAL A 9 18.20 -1.09 56.50
C VAL A 9 18.52 -1.00 55.01
N LEU A 10 18.66 -2.17 54.37
CA LEU A 10 18.85 -2.30 52.94
C LEU A 10 17.49 -2.11 52.23
N PRO A 11 17.32 -1.14 51.32
CA PRO A 11 16.10 -1.08 50.52
C PRO A 11 16.16 -2.17 49.44
N CYS A 12 15.34 -3.21 49.59
CA CYS A 12 15.00 -4.14 48.52
C CYS A 12 14.33 -3.35 47.38
N ALA A 13 15.09 -3.03 46.33
CA ALA A 13 14.53 -2.62 45.06
C ALA A 13 13.83 -3.84 44.44
N LEU A 14 12.51 -3.88 44.54
CA LEU A 14 11.68 -4.79 43.75
C LEU A 14 11.78 -4.33 42.30
N LEU A 15 12.72 -4.92 41.55
CA LEU A 15 12.67 -4.88 40.09
C LEU A 15 11.44 -5.68 39.67
N LEU A 16 10.32 -4.97 39.49
CA LEU A 16 9.19 -5.47 38.72
C LEU A 16 9.71 -5.72 37.31
N SER A 17 10.14 -6.96 37.03
CA SER A 17 10.25 -7.46 35.68
C SER A 17 8.84 -7.44 35.10
N ALA A 18 8.47 -6.31 34.51
CA ALA A 18 7.35 -6.27 33.60
C ALA A 18 7.73 -7.20 32.45
N CYS A 19 7.30 -8.46 32.53
CA CYS A 19 7.03 -9.22 31.32
C CYS A 19 6.06 -8.33 30.55
N ALA A 20 6.55 -7.72 29.47
CA ALA A 20 5.66 -7.27 28.43
C ALA A 20 4.92 -8.54 28.00
N THR A 21 3.70 -8.72 28.54
CA THR A 21 2.74 -9.60 27.92
C THR A 21 2.52 -8.95 26.56
N ASP A 22 3.21 -9.46 25.54
CA ASP A 22 2.83 -9.29 24.16
C ASP A 22 1.34 -9.60 24.13
N SER A 23 0.55 -8.53 24.05
CA SER A 23 -0.86 -8.62 23.78
C SER A 23 -0.93 -9.09 22.35
N THR A 24 -0.85 -10.41 22.17
CA THR A 24 -1.27 -11.12 20.98
C THR A 24 -2.75 -10.83 20.84
N THR A 25 -3.02 -9.65 20.28
CA THR A 25 -4.30 -9.31 19.71
C THR A 25 -4.58 -10.42 18.73
N ALA A 26 -5.62 -11.20 19.01
CA ALA A 26 -6.10 -12.27 18.16
C ALA A 26 -6.62 -11.65 16.86
N PHE A 27 -5.69 -11.27 15.98
CA PHE A 27 -5.98 -10.90 14.62
C PHE A 27 -6.30 -12.19 13.88
N LYS A 28 -7.59 -12.43 13.72
CA LYS A 28 -8.17 -13.47 12.87
C LYS A 28 -7.60 -13.36 11.46
N ASP A 29 -6.67 -14.27 11.13
CA ASP A 29 -5.97 -14.47 9.85
C ASP A 29 -6.17 -13.33 8.83
N ILE A 30 -5.26 -12.36 8.85
CA ILE A 30 -5.25 -11.21 7.91
C ILE A 30 -4.34 -11.46 6.71
N GLY A 31 -4.06 -12.74 6.41
CA GLY A 31 -3.03 -13.12 5.45
C GLY A 31 -1.61 -12.86 5.99
N THR A 32 -0.63 -13.44 5.33
CA THR A 32 0.80 -13.22 5.60
C THR A 32 1.34 -12.25 4.56
N ARG A 33 2.03 -11.20 4.98
CA ARG A 33 2.80 -10.34 4.07
C ARG A 33 4.23 -10.85 3.96
N SER A 34 4.72 -10.99 2.73
CA SER A 34 6.09 -11.42 2.43
C SER A 34 7.07 -10.27 2.19
N GLY A 35 6.57 -9.05 1.90
CA GLY A 35 7.39 -7.89 1.54
C GLY A 35 7.45 -6.77 2.58
N PRO A 36 8.37 -5.79 2.40
CA PRO A 36 8.40 -4.57 3.21
C PRO A 36 7.09 -3.81 3.06
N CYS A 37 6.68 -3.00 4.04
CA CYS A 37 5.46 -2.22 3.93
C CYS A 37 5.61 -0.81 4.48
N VAL A 38 4.74 0.08 4.01
CA VAL A 38 4.70 1.47 4.46
C VAL A 38 3.71 1.60 5.61
N GLU A 39 4.15 2.26 6.69
CA GLU A 39 3.26 2.56 7.80
C GLU A 39 2.19 3.59 7.44
N GLY A 40 0.97 3.37 7.93
CA GLY A 40 -0.15 4.30 7.80
C GLY A 40 -1.49 3.59 7.59
N GLY A 41 -2.56 4.38 7.61
CA GLY A 41 -3.88 3.95 7.14
C GLY A 41 -3.93 3.76 5.62
N PRO A 42 -5.02 3.19 5.08
CA PRO A 42 -5.16 2.88 3.66
C PRO A 42 -5.01 4.12 2.77
N ASP A 43 -5.61 5.24 3.16
CA ASP A 43 -5.54 6.52 2.47
C ASP A 43 -4.14 7.15 2.53
N SER A 44 -3.47 7.09 3.68
CA SER A 44 -2.08 7.56 3.81
C SER A 44 -1.11 6.75 2.95
N VAL A 45 -1.24 5.42 2.94
CA VAL A 45 -0.39 4.54 2.13
C VAL A 45 -0.66 4.77 0.64
N ALA A 46 -1.93 4.87 0.24
CA ALA A 46 -2.32 5.20 -1.13
C ALA A 46 -1.76 6.56 -1.57
N GLN A 47 -1.85 7.59 -0.73
CA GLN A 47 -1.30 8.91 -1.04
C GLN A 47 0.21 8.82 -1.27
N LYS A 48 0.95 8.16 -0.36
CA LYS A 48 2.40 7.97 -0.51
C LYS A 48 2.77 7.18 -1.78
N PHE A 49 1.94 6.22 -2.21
CA PHE A 49 2.13 5.50 -3.47
C PHE A 49 2.06 6.44 -4.68
N TYR A 50 1.03 7.28 -4.77
CA TYR A 50 0.91 8.24 -5.86
C TYR A 50 1.98 9.33 -5.79
N ASP A 51 2.28 9.86 -4.61
CA ASP A 51 3.34 10.86 -4.41
C ASP A 51 4.70 10.31 -4.89
N TYR A 52 5.02 9.06 -4.54
CA TYR A 52 6.25 8.41 -4.98
C TYR A 52 6.31 8.31 -6.50
N ARG A 53 5.22 7.87 -7.15
CA ARG A 53 5.15 7.75 -8.62
C ARG A 53 5.30 9.08 -9.33
N ILE A 54 4.69 10.14 -8.80
CA ILE A 54 4.80 11.50 -9.35
C ILE A 54 6.24 12.01 -9.21
N ALA A 55 6.87 11.78 -8.05
CA ALA A 55 8.26 12.16 -7.81
C ALA A 55 9.27 11.32 -8.59
N ASN A 56 8.92 10.07 -8.93
CA ASN A 56 9.77 9.12 -9.66
C ASN A 56 9.06 8.58 -10.91
N PRO A 57 8.84 9.42 -11.94
CA PRO A 57 8.07 9.02 -13.11
C PRO A 57 8.68 7.80 -13.79
N ALA A 58 7.89 6.75 -13.93
CA ALA A 58 8.21 5.59 -14.72
C ALA A 58 6.93 5.05 -15.37
N VAL A 59 7.13 4.38 -16.51
CA VAL A 59 6.04 3.71 -17.23
C VAL A 59 6.05 2.22 -16.92
N GLY A 60 4.85 1.64 -16.94
CA GLY A 60 4.62 0.22 -16.74
C GLY A 60 5.29 -0.34 -15.49
N THR A 61 6.10 -1.37 -15.71
CA THR A 61 6.77 -2.15 -14.66
C THR A 61 8.21 -1.71 -14.40
N ARG A 62 8.71 -0.64 -15.03
CA ARG A 62 10.14 -0.27 -14.98
C ARG A 62 10.67 0.02 -13.57
N ASN A 63 9.83 0.56 -12.68
CA ASN A 63 10.18 0.83 -11.28
C ASN A 63 9.47 -0.12 -10.31
N LEU A 64 9.05 -1.31 -10.77
CA LEU A 64 8.22 -2.23 -9.97
C LEU A 64 8.87 -2.56 -8.62
N GLY A 65 10.18 -2.82 -8.58
CA GLY A 65 10.90 -3.12 -7.34
C GLY A 65 10.83 -1.99 -6.30
N ALA A 66 10.84 -0.73 -6.73
CA ALA A 66 10.73 0.41 -5.83
C ALA A 66 9.29 0.64 -5.32
N LEU A 67 8.29 0.17 -6.08
CA LEU A 67 6.89 0.20 -5.69
C LEU A 67 6.50 -0.94 -4.75
N ARG A 68 7.35 -1.97 -4.58
CA ARG A 68 7.08 -3.14 -3.74
C ARG A 68 6.50 -2.83 -2.34
N PRO A 69 6.97 -1.80 -1.61
CA PRO A 69 6.42 -1.48 -0.29
C PRO A 69 4.95 -1.05 -0.29
N TYR A 70 4.44 -0.60 -1.43
CA TYR A 70 3.08 -0.08 -1.60
C TYR A 70 2.11 -1.10 -2.20
N LEU A 71 2.62 -2.07 -2.95
CA LEU A 71 1.80 -3.04 -3.68
C LEU A 71 1.50 -4.26 -2.81
N SER A 72 0.34 -4.90 -3.07
CA SER A 72 0.03 -6.22 -2.52
C SER A 72 1.00 -7.26 -3.07
N ASP A 73 1.14 -8.37 -2.37
CA ASP A 73 1.99 -9.49 -2.79
C ASP A 73 1.50 -10.06 -4.14
N ASP A 74 0.18 -10.21 -4.29
CA ASP A 74 -0.45 -10.73 -5.49
C ASP A 74 -0.28 -9.80 -6.70
N LEU A 75 -0.61 -8.50 -6.55
CA LEU A 75 -0.45 -7.54 -7.64
C LEU A 75 1.03 -7.42 -8.05
N TYR A 76 1.94 -7.40 -7.10
CA TYR A 76 3.37 -7.35 -7.40
C TYR A 76 3.81 -8.58 -8.21
N ALA A 77 3.36 -9.77 -7.83
CA ALA A 77 3.69 -11.01 -8.54
C ALA A 77 3.13 -11.02 -9.98
N GLU A 78 1.89 -10.56 -10.17
CA GLU A 78 1.27 -10.42 -11.49
C GLU A 78 2.05 -9.46 -12.39
N LEU A 79 2.40 -8.28 -11.87
CA LEU A 79 3.19 -7.29 -12.60
C LEU A 79 4.60 -7.80 -12.91
N GLN A 80 5.21 -8.56 -11.99
CA GLN A 80 6.54 -9.12 -12.19
C GLN A 80 6.54 -10.18 -13.30
N LYS A 81 5.51 -11.01 -13.35
CA LYS A 81 5.28 -11.99 -14.41
C LYS A 81 5.07 -11.29 -15.75
N ALA A 82 4.15 -10.34 -15.82
CA ALA A 82 3.87 -9.57 -17.04
C ALA A 82 5.09 -8.79 -17.54
N SER A 83 5.91 -8.26 -16.63
CA SER A 83 7.17 -7.60 -17.01
C SER A 83 8.16 -8.54 -17.73
N THR A 84 8.07 -9.84 -17.52
CA THR A 84 8.95 -10.84 -18.12
C THR A 84 8.37 -11.38 -19.42
N ASP A 85 7.06 -11.65 -19.44
CA ASP A 85 6.39 -12.34 -20.53
C ASP A 85 5.91 -11.38 -21.65
N SER A 86 5.66 -10.11 -21.32
CA SER A 86 4.96 -9.17 -22.20
C SER A 86 5.85 -8.05 -22.76
N ALA A 87 7.11 -8.36 -23.13
CA ALA A 87 8.12 -7.37 -23.52
C ALA A 87 7.70 -6.38 -24.64
N ASN A 88 6.66 -6.70 -25.42
CA ASN A 88 6.13 -5.87 -26.50
C ASN A 88 4.77 -5.20 -26.21
N SER A 89 4.17 -5.40 -25.04
CA SER A 89 2.88 -4.82 -24.69
C SER A 89 2.90 -3.30 -24.80
N ALA A 90 1.95 -2.72 -25.54
CA ALA A 90 1.78 -1.27 -25.59
C ALA A 90 1.25 -0.74 -24.24
N PHE A 91 0.42 -1.52 -23.56
CA PHE A 91 -0.13 -1.20 -22.25
C PHE A 91 0.97 -1.13 -21.19
N LEU A 92 1.87 -2.13 -21.12
CA LEU A 92 3.00 -2.08 -20.16
C LEU A 92 4.08 -1.05 -20.51
N ARG A 93 3.93 -0.31 -21.62
CA ARG A 93 4.82 0.81 -22.00
C ARG A 93 4.21 2.18 -21.69
N SER A 94 2.99 2.26 -21.14
CA SER A 94 2.32 3.48 -20.70
C SER A 94 2.21 3.55 -19.16
N ASP A 95 1.55 4.59 -18.62
CA ASP A 95 1.22 4.64 -17.19
C ASP A 95 0.07 3.67 -16.87
N ILE A 96 0.41 2.50 -16.33
CA ILE A 96 -0.55 1.44 -16.00
C ILE A 96 -1.29 1.67 -14.69
N TYR A 97 -0.99 2.72 -13.93
CA TYR A 97 -1.61 2.93 -12.62
C TYR A 97 -2.48 4.20 -12.60
N SER A 98 -2.93 4.61 -13.79
CA SER A 98 -3.82 5.73 -14.07
C SER A 98 -4.60 5.40 -15.35
N SER A 99 -5.86 5.84 -15.43
CA SER A 99 -6.69 5.64 -16.61
C SER A 99 -6.18 6.34 -17.87
N ARG A 100 -5.36 7.39 -17.72
CA ARG A 100 -4.80 8.15 -18.84
C ARG A 100 -3.38 7.70 -19.17
N THR A 101 -3.01 7.82 -20.44
CA THR A 101 -1.63 7.59 -20.90
C THR A 101 -0.67 8.66 -20.39
N THR A 102 -1.19 9.85 -20.09
CA THR A 102 -0.42 10.97 -19.56
C THR A 102 -0.30 10.86 -18.04
N ALA A 103 0.95 10.91 -17.54
CA ALA A 103 1.23 10.78 -16.12
C ALA A 103 0.72 12.01 -15.33
N PRO A 104 0.05 11.81 -14.19
CA PRO A 104 -0.42 12.92 -13.36
C PRO A 104 0.75 13.72 -12.79
N SER A 105 0.56 15.04 -12.64
CA SER A 105 1.46 15.90 -11.87
C SER A 105 1.06 16.04 -10.41
N GLN A 106 -0.19 15.75 -10.07
CA GLN A 106 -0.69 15.75 -8.69
C GLN A 106 -1.73 14.64 -8.51
N ALA A 107 -1.80 14.12 -7.29
CA ALA A 107 -2.80 13.17 -6.86
C ALA A 107 -3.35 13.56 -5.49
N SER A 108 -4.65 13.42 -5.30
CA SER A 108 -5.32 13.58 -4.00
C SER A 108 -6.18 12.35 -3.74
N VAL A 109 -5.80 11.56 -2.74
CA VAL A 109 -6.56 10.38 -2.31
C VAL A 109 -7.62 10.80 -1.30
N SER A 110 -8.84 10.28 -1.48
CA SER A 110 -9.95 10.55 -0.57
C SER A 110 -9.74 9.82 0.76
N SER A 111 -10.14 10.45 1.86
CA SER A 111 -10.04 9.86 3.20
C SER A 111 -10.84 8.57 3.30
N ALA A 112 -10.28 7.57 3.98
CA ALA A 112 -10.97 6.34 4.33
C ALA A 112 -11.93 6.51 5.52
N SER A 113 -11.90 7.68 6.20
CA SER A 113 -12.60 7.94 7.47
C SER A 113 -14.13 7.88 7.40
N THR A 114 -14.71 7.83 6.20
CA THR A 114 -16.16 7.67 6.00
C THR A 114 -16.59 6.21 5.86
N ILE A 115 -15.64 5.27 5.83
CA ILE A 115 -15.95 3.84 5.69
C ILE A 115 -16.41 3.34 7.06
N PRO A 116 -17.69 2.95 7.23
CA PRO A 116 -18.28 2.65 8.54
C PRO A 116 -17.67 1.43 9.24
N ASN A 117 -16.75 0.73 8.57
CA ASN A 117 -16.21 -0.52 9.02
C ASN A 117 -14.67 -0.48 9.07
N THR A 118 -14.12 -0.34 10.28
CA THR A 118 -12.69 -0.37 10.56
C THR A 118 -12.04 -1.74 10.35
N ASP A 119 -12.84 -2.82 10.20
CA ASP A 119 -12.35 -4.16 9.86
C ASP A 119 -12.39 -4.45 8.35
N ALA A 120 -12.86 -3.49 7.53
CA ALA A 120 -12.93 -3.65 6.09
C ALA A 120 -11.57 -4.08 5.55
N ARG A 121 -11.51 -5.26 4.93
CA ARG A 121 -10.26 -5.81 4.39
C ARG A 121 -9.91 -5.23 3.04
N ASN A 122 -10.92 -4.74 2.33
CA ASN A 122 -10.85 -4.20 0.97
C ASN A 122 -11.53 -2.83 0.98
N ILE A 123 -10.76 -1.78 0.69
CA ILE A 123 -11.18 -0.39 0.79
C ILE A 123 -10.91 0.30 -0.56
N PRO A 124 -11.95 0.57 -1.37
CA PRO A 124 -11.81 1.40 -2.55
C PRO A 124 -11.71 2.88 -2.16
N LEU A 125 -10.69 3.57 -2.63
CA LEU A 125 -10.47 5.00 -2.41
C LEU A 125 -10.49 5.75 -3.74
N ARG A 126 -11.30 6.82 -3.82
CA ARG A 126 -11.29 7.71 -4.99
C ARG A 126 -10.01 8.54 -4.99
N VAL A 127 -9.37 8.62 -6.16
CA VAL A 127 -8.16 9.41 -6.38
C VAL A 127 -8.45 10.47 -7.42
N ALA A 128 -8.33 11.73 -7.04
CA ALA A 128 -8.39 12.85 -7.97
C ALA A 128 -6.99 13.10 -8.54
N LEU A 129 -6.87 13.06 -9.86
CA LEU A 129 -5.61 13.18 -10.60
C LEU A 129 -5.68 14.39 -11.51
N ASN A 130 -4.57 15.10 -11.66
CA ASN A 130 -4.49 16.22 -12.59
C ASN A 130 -3.14 16.30 -13.31
N GLN A 131 -3.18 16.93 -14.48
CA GLN A 131 -2.01 17.35 -15.22
C GLN A 131 -2.34 18.61 -16.03
N GLY A 132 -1.77 19.74 -15.62
CA GLY A 132 -2.13 21.03 -16.20
C GLY A 132 -3.63 21.32 -16.06
N SER A 133 -4.33 21.46 -17.19
CA SER A 133 -5.79 21.66 -17.22
C SER A 133 -6.59 20.36 -17.16
N GLU A 134 -5.96 19.22 -17.46
CA GLU A 134 -6.61 17.92 -17.47
C GLU A 134 -6.85 17.42 -16.04
N ARG A 135 -8.06 16.90 -15.82
CA ARG A 135 -8.49 16.33 -14.53
C ARG A 135 -9.24 15.05 -14.79
N TRP A 136 -8.96 14.05 -13.98
CA TRP A 136 -9.69 12.79 -13.99
C TRP A 136 -9.75 12.19 -12.59
N GLN A 137 -10.56 11.15 -12.46
CA GLN A 137 -10.65 10.36 -11.24
C GLN A 137 -10.41 8.92 -11.59
N ASP A 138 -9.76 8.22 -10.69
CA ASP A 138 -9.65 6.77 -10.66
C ASP A 138 -10.02 6.27 -9.25
N GLU A 139 -10.01 4.97 -9.07
CA GLU A 139 -10.21 4.36 -7.75
C GLU A 139 -9.10 3.35 -7.48
N VAL A 140 -8.44 3.49 -6.34
CA VAL A 140 -7.42 2.54 -5.89
C VAL A 140 -8.03 1.60 -4.87
N LEU A 141 -7.88 0.30 -5.10
CA LEU A 141 -8.29 -0.73 -4.15
C LEU A 141 -7.15 -0.96 -3.16
N MET A 142 -7.41 -0.65 -1.90
CA MET A 142 -6.50 -0.94 -0.79
C MET A 142 -6.92 -2.24 -0.12
N ILE A 143 -5.97 -3.12 0.15
CA ILE A 143 -6.20 -4.34 0.93
C ILE A 143 -5.33 -4.38 2.17
N ARG A 144 -5.78 -5.11 3.19
CA ARG A 144 -4.99 -5.38 4.39
C ARG A 144 -4.30 -6.74 4.31
N GLU A 145 -2.97 -6.73 4.30
CA GLU A 145 -2.09 -7.91 4.37
C GLU A 145 -1.34 -7.90 5.71
N GLY A 146 -1.75 -8.77 6.63
CA GLY A 146 -1.27 -8.72 8.01
C GLY A 146 -1.57 -7.33 8.63
N GLN A 147 -0.54 -6.63 9.06
CA GLN A 147 -0.67 -5.28 9.63
C GLN A 147 -0.53 -4.15 8.60
N CYS A 148 -0.32 -4.48 7.33
CA CYS A 148 0.01 -3.52 6.30
C CYS A 148 -1.16 -3.25 5.36
N TRP A 149 -1.29 -2.01 4.93
CA TRP A 149 -2.14 -1.64 3.80
C TRP A 149 -1.34 -1.68 2.51
N ALA A 150 -1.97 -2.14 1.44
CA ALA A 150 -1.33 -2.29 0.15
C ALA A 150 -2.31 -1.99 -0.99
N VAL A 151 -1.81 -1.41 -2.08
CA VAL A 151 -2.52 -1.25 -3.34
C VAL A 151 -2.63 -2.62 -3.99
N ASP A 152 -3.86 -3.09 -4.19
CA ASP A 152 -4.13 -4.38 -4.85
C ASP A 152 -4.62 -4.21 -6.28
N ASP A 153 -5.36 -3.14 -6.58
CA ASP A 153 -5.85 -2.89 -7.93
C ASP A 153 -6.08 -1.39 -8.13
N VAL A 154 -6.15 -0.98 -9.40
CA VAL A 154 -6.57 0.36 -9.80
C VAL A 154 -7.70 0.22 -10.80
N ARG A 155 -8.87 0.76 -10.48
CA ARG A 155 -10.00 0.86 -11.39
C ARG A 155 -9.94 2.17 -12.15
N TYR A 156 -10.00 2.07 -13.47
CA TYR A 156 -9.90 3.20 -14.38
C TYR A 156 -11.27 3.84 -14.60
N LEU A 157 -11.41 5.12 -14.25
CA LEU A 157 -12.67 5.86 -14.37
C LEU A 157 -12.55 7.12 -15.25
N GLY A 158 -11.34 7.48 -15.67
CA GLY A 158 -11.03 8.74 -16.37
C GLY A 158 -11.52 8.91 -17.82
N GLY A 159 -12.54 8.17 -18.24
CA GLY A 159 -13.22 8.30 -19.55
C GLY A 159 -12.41 7.74 -20.73
N SER A 160 -11.26 8.33 -21.05
CA SER A 160 -10.36 7.87 -22.11
C SER A 160 -9.36 6.85 -21.58
N VAL A 161 -9.85 5.66 -21.26
CA VAL A 161 -9.06 4.56 -20.70
C VAL A 161 -8.21 3.93 -21.79
N HIS A 162 -6.88 3.94 -21.63
CA HIS A 162 -5.95 3.27 -22.56
C HIS A 162 -5.81 1.76 -22.30
N ALA A 163 -6.29 1.32 -21.15
CA ALA A 163 -6.12 -0.03 -20.69
C ALA A 163 -7.08 -1.02 -21.40
N PRO A 164 -6.65 -2.27 -21.64
CA PRO A 164 -7.48 -3.33 -22.21
C PRO A 164 -8.72 -3.71 -21.40
N ALA A 165 -8.76 -3.40 -20.10
CA ALA A 165 -9.87 -3.70 -19.21
C ALA A 165 -10.15 -2.56 -18.23
N GLY A 166 -11.21 -2.69 -17.42
CA GLY A 166 -11.63 -1.67 -16.46
C GLY A 166 -10.72 -1.53 -15.23
N THR A 167 -9.81 -2.48 -14.99
CA THR A 167 -8.85 -2.41 -13.89
C THR A 167 -7.44 -2.81 -14.31
N LEU A 168 -6.45 -2.48 -13.48
CA LEU A 168 -5.05 -2.85 -13.67
C LEU A 168 -4.88 -4.36 -13.72
N ARG A 169 -5.36 -5.10 -12.72
CA ARG A 169 -5.20 -6.57 -12.68
C ARG A 169 -5.80 -7.23 -13.91
N GLN A 170 -7.03 -6.88 -14.28
CA GLN A 170 -7.68 -7.43 -15.47
C GLN A 170 -6.93 -7.09 -16.77
N SER A 171 -6.35 -5.89 -16.84
CA SER A 171 -5.59 -5.45 -18.00
C SER A 171 -4.29 -6.24 -18.15
N VAL A 172 -3.61 -6.52 -17.02
CA VAL A 172 -2.41 -7.35 -16.96
C VAL A 172 -2.73 -8.81 -17.29
N GLU A 173 -3.81 -9.36 -16.76
CA GLU A 173 -4.28 -10.71 -17.09
C GLU A 173 -4.59 -10.88 -18.57
N ASN A 174 -5.26 -9.88 -19.17
CA ASN A 174 -5.57 -9.90 -20.60
C ASN A 174 -4.29 -9.85 -21.44
N ASP A 175 -3.32 -9.04 -21.04
CA ASP A 175 -2.03 -8.91 -21.69
C ASP A 175 -1.20 -10.20 -21.62
N LEU A 176 -1.26 -10.92 -20.49
CA LEU A 176 -0.62 -12.24 -20.33
C LEU A 176 -1.26 -13.34 -21.19
N ARG A 177 -2.48 -13.11 -21.74
CA ARG A 177 -3.21 -14.07 -22.57
C ARG A 177 -3.16 -13.75 -24.06
N SER A 178 -2.73 -12.55 -24.45
CA SER A 178 -2.66 -12.08 -25.83
C SER A 178 -1.36 -12.48 -26.52
#